data_AF-A0A6I7WUG6-F1
#
_entry.id   AF-A0A6I7WUG6-F1
#
_cell.length_a   1.000
_cell.length_b   1.000
_cell.length_c   1.000
_cell.angle_alpha   90.00
_cell.angle_beta   90.00
_cell.angle_gamma   90.00
#
_symmetry.space_group_name_H-M   'P 1'
#
loop_
_entity.id
_entity.type
_entity.pdbx_description
1 polymer ?
#
loop_
_entity_poly.entity_id
_entity_poly.type
_entity_poly.pdbx_seq_one_letter_code
_entity_poly.pdbx_strand_id
1 'polypeptide(L)'
;MEKLKMQTPNITEQNMEQIAKLFPNVMTETQDKNGNVKRAIDFDLLKQSLSSVLVDNADERYRLDWPGKKDALLKANTPITKTLRPCREDSVNFDSTENVYIEGDNFEVLKILQESYLGKIKVIYIDPPYNTGKDFIYKDTTQIKKAEYEEKLGATD
;
A
#
# COMPACT_ATOMS: atom_id res chain seq x y z
N MET A 1 -20.62 2.06 24.56
CA MET A 1 -19.20 1.67 24.39
C MET A 1 -18.89 1.73 22.91
N GLU A 2 -18.10 2.71 22.46
CA GLU A 2 -17.55 2.68 21.10
C GLU A 2 -16.64 1.45 20.97
N LYS A 3 -16.93 0.57 20.01
CA LYS A 3 -16.04 -0.54 19.67
C LYS A 3 -14.79 0.07 19.02
N LEU A 4 -13.67 0.06 19.74
CA LEU A 4 -12.37 0.40 19.18
C LEU A 4 -12.11 -0.49 17.96
N LYS A 5 -11.97 0.13 16.78
CA LYS A 5 -11.55 -0.56 15.56
C LYS A 5 -10.08 -0.95 15.75
N MET A 6 -9.80 -2.22 16.02
CA MET A 6 -8.46 -2.80 16.17
C MET A 6 -7.74 -2.98 14.81
N GLN A 7 -7.79 -1.96 13.97
CA GLN A 7 -7.22 -1.96 12.63
C GLN A 7 -6.43 -0.68 12.44
N THR A 8 -5.28 -0.83 11.79
CA THR A 8 -4.48 0.32 11.35
C THR A 8 -5.31 1.23 10.44
N PRO A 9 -5.09 2.56 10.49
CA PRO A 9 -5.87 3.50 9.71
C PRO A 9 -5.78 3.18 8.21
N ASN A 10 -6.93 3.11 7.55
CA ASN A 10 -6.98 2.96 6.11
C ASN A 10 -6.63 4.30 5.45
N ILE A 11 -5.39 4.44 5.00
CA ILE A 11 -4.87 5.68 4.39
C ILE A 11 -5.72 6.08 3.16
N THR A 12 -6.21 5.11 2.40
CA THR A 12 -7.11 5.39 1.26
C THR A 12 -8.40 6.04 1.73
N GLU A 13 -9.00 5.53 2.81
CA GLU A 13 -10.24 6.09 3.36
C GLU A 13 -10.02 7.48 3.95
N GLN A 14 -8.90 7.70 4.66
CA GLN A 14 -8.51 9.02 5.17
C GLN A 14 -8.29 10.04 4.04
N ASN A 15 -7.59 9.64 2.97
CA ASN A 15 -7.38 10.50 1.81
C ASN A 15 -8.71 10.81 1.10
N MET A 16 -9.60 9.81 0.97
CA MET A 16 -10.94 10.02 0.43
C MET A 16 -11.76 11.00 1.27
N GLU A 17 -11.68 10.92 2.60
CA GLU A 17 -12.35 11.89 3.48
C GLU A 17 -11.80 13.31 3.33
N GLN A 18 -10.48 13.47 3.19
CA GLN A 18 -9.87 14.78 2.96
C GLN A 18 -10.28 15.37 1.61
N ILE A 19 -10.28 14.56 0.55
CA ILE A 19 -10.75 14.96 -0.77
C ILE A 19 -12.23 15.32 -0.72
N ALA A 20 -13.07 14.53 -0.04
CA ALA A 20 -14.49 14.84 0.13
C ALA A 20 -14.75 16.16 0.88
N LYS A 21 -13.89 16.53 1.83
CA LYS A 21 -13.98 17.82 2.54
C LYS A 21 -13.66 19.01 1.62
N LEU A 22 -12.69 18.85 0.74
CA LEU A 22 -12.25 19.93 -0.17
C LEU A 22 -13.12 20.04 -1.43
N PHE A 23 -13.55 18.89 -1.96
CA PHE A 23 -14.27 18.77 -3.23
C PHE A 23 -15.46 17.80 -3.06
N PRO A 24 -16.52 18.17 -2.31
CA PRO A 24 -17.64 17.26 -2.04
C PRO A 24 -18.32 16.75 -3.33
N ASN A 25 -18.27 17.55 -4.39
CA ASN A 25 -18.90 17.26 -5.69
C ASN A 25 -18.26 16.08 -6.43
N VAL A 26 -17.01 15.72 -6.11
CA VAL A 26 -16.25 14.66 -6.80
C VAL A 26 -16.52 13.27 -6.21
N MET A 27 -17.32 13.19 -5.15
CA MET A 27 -17.69 11.92 -4.54
C MET A 27 -18.83 11.28 -5.32
N THR A 28 -18.62 10.05 -5.75
CA THR A 28 -19.62 9.23 -6.46
C THR A 28 -19.82 7.89 -5.74
N GLU A 29 -20.79 7.12 -6.21
CA GLU A 29 -21.12 5.80 -5.71
C GLU A 29 -20.90 4.78 -6.83
N THR A 30 -20.10 3.75 -6.57
CA THR A 30 -19.89 2.62 -7.48
C THR A 30 -20.39 1.34 -6.84
N GLN A 31 -20.84 0.39 -7.66
CA GLN A 31 -21.17 -0.94 -7.17
C GLN A 31 -19.93 -1.83 -7.16
N ASP A 32 -19.76 -2.61 -6.09
CA ASP A 32 -18.76 -3.68 -6.05
C ASP A 32 -19.23 -4.91 -6.85
N LYS A 33 -18.35 -5.91 -6.98
CA LYS A 33 -18.67 -7.18 -7.69
C LYS A 33 -19.81 -7.98 -7.06
N ASN A 34 -20.26 -7.60 -5.86
CA ASN A 34 -21.31 -8.23 -5.10
C ASN A 34 -22.60 -7.37 -5.06
N GLY A 35 -22.65 -6.27 -5.83
CA GLY A 35 -23.80 -5.36 -5.91
C GLY A 35 -23.93 -4.38 -4.74
N ASN A 36 -22.94 -4.29 -3.84
CA ASN A 36 -22.98 -3.32 -2.75
C ASN A 36 -22.51 -1.95 -3.25
N VAL A 37 -23.22 -0.90 -2.85
CA VAL A 37 -22.87 0.48 -3.14
C VAL A 37 -21.69 0.91 -2.25
N LYS A 38 -20.62 1.38 -2.87
CA LYS A 38 -19.41 1.85 -2.21
C LYS A 38 -19.08 3.26 -2.69
N ARG A 39 -18.72 4.14 -1.76
CA ARG A 39 -18.23 5.48 -2.11
C ARG A 39 -16.94 5.37 -2.93
N ALA A 40 -16.85 6.16 -3.99
CA ALA A 40 -15.71 6.29 -4.87
C ALA A 40 -15.44 7.75 -5.20
N ILE A 41 -14.28 8.03 -5.76
CA ILE A 41 -13.94 9.36 -6.28
C ILE A 41 -14.11 9.30 -7.79
N ASP A 42 -14.86 10.26 -8.33
CA ASP A 42 -14.86 10.55 -9.75
C ASP A 42 -13.57 11.31 -10.09
N PHE A 43 -12.61 10.58 -10.66
CA PHE A 43 -11.30 11.14 -11.00
C PHE A 43 -11.36 12.15 -12.14
N ASP A 44 -12.37 12.07 -13.01
CA ASP A 44 -12.53 13.01 -14.11
C ASP A 44 -13.04 14.36 -13.56
N LEU A 45 -14.04 14.31 -12.67
CA LEU A 45 -14.56 15.50 -12.01
C LEU A 45 -13.54 16.13 -11.03
N LEU A 46 -12.74 15.30 -10.36
CA LEU A 46 -11.62 15.77 -9.55
C LEU A 46 -10.54 16.43 -10.41
N LYS A 47 -10.19 15.84 -11.56
CA LYS A 47 -9.24 16.43 -12.51
C LYS A 47 -9.76 17.79 -13.01
N GLN A 48 -11.04 17.90 -13.36
CA GLN A 48 -11.65 19.17 -13.78
C GLN A 48 -11.62 20.22 -12.66
N SER A 49 -11.94 19.84 -11.42
CA SER A 49 -11.95 20.76 -10.27
C SER A 49 -10.56 21.29 -9.93
N LEU A 50 -9.51 20.52 -10.21
CA LEU A 50 -8.11 20.87 -9.92
C LEU A 50 -7.37 21.49 -11.12
N SER A 51 -7.97 21.53 -12.31
CA SER A 51 -7.30 21.98 -13.52
C SER A 51 -7.81 23.36 -13.95
N SER A 52 -6.95 24.38 -13.87
CA SER A 52 -7.21 25.70 -14.47
C SER A 52 -6.88 25.74 -15.98
N VAL A 53 -6.17 24.72 -16.47
CA VAL A 53 -5.78 24.52 -17.87
C VAL A 53 -6.09 23.07 -18.22
N LEU A 54 -6.69 22.81 -19.39
CA LEU A 54 -6.93 21.46 -19.91
C LEU A 54 -5.58 20.75 -20.11
N VAL A 55 -5.06 20.09 -19.07
CA VAL A 55 -3.89 19.22 -19.19
C VAL A 55 -4.37 17.88 -19.76
N ASP A 56 -4.69 17.91 -21.04
CA ASP A 56 -5.09 16.76 -21.86
C ASP A 56 -3.92 16.10 -22.58
N ASN A 57 -2.69 16.45 -22.23
CA ASN A 57 -1.54 15.67 -22.68
C ASN A 57 -1.22 14.61 -21.64
N ALA A 58 -1.92 13.47 -21.78
CA ALA A 58 -1.60 12.22 -21.07
C ALA A 58 -0.18 11.71 -21.39
N ASP A 59 0.45 12.22 -22.45
CA ASP A 59 1.66 11.65 -23.05
C ASP A 59 2.99 12.15 -22.46
N GLU A 60 3.01 13.25 -21.70
CA GLU A 60 4.26 13.83 -21.15
C GLU A 60 4.27 13.90 -19.62
N ARG A 61 3.91 12.80 -18.95
CA ARG A 61 4.16 12.67 -17.51
C ARG A 61 5.31 11.71 -17.29
N TYR A 62 6.48 12.23 -16.95
CA TYR A 62 7.60 11.43 -16.47
C TYR A 62 7.18 10.65 -15.21
N ARG A 63 6.98 9.34 -15.37
CA ARG A 63 6.60 8.42 -14.30
C ARG A 63 7.38 7.11 -14.46
N LEU A 64 7.91 6.60 -13.36
CA LEU A 64 8.46 5.25 -13.32
C LEU A 64 7.29 4.25 -13.20
N ASP A 65 7.05 3.43 -14.22
CA ASP A 65 6.04 2.36 -14.21
C ASP A 65 6.70 0.99 -14.32
N TRP A 66 6.12 0.01 -13.61
CA TRP A 66 6.58 -1.38 -13.61
C TRP A 66 5.40 -2.34 -13.39
N PRO A 67 5.48 -3.60 -13.85
CA PRO A 67 4.47 -4.62 -13.57
C PRO A 67 4.25 -4.79 -12.06
N GLY A 68 3.00 -4.81 -11.61
CA GLY A 68 2.66 -4.95 -10.18
C GLY A 68 2.71 -3.66 -9.35
N LYS A 69 3.05 -2.50 -9.94
CA LYS A 69 3.02 -1.20 -9.23
C LYS A 69 1.67 -0.90 -8.57
N LYS A 70 0.57 -1.15 -9.28
CA LYS A 70 -0.79 -0.93 -8.77
C LYS A 70 -1.10 -1.84 -7.58
N ASP A 71 -0.69 -3.10 -7.66
CA ASP A 71 -0.91 -4.08 -6.59
C ASP A 71 -0.07 -3.76 -5.35
N ALA A 72 1.18 -3.29 -5.53
CA ALA A 72 2.03 -2.84 -4.43
C ALA A 72 1.42 -1.63 -3.70
N LEU A 73 0.88 -0.66 -4.45
CA LEU A 73 0.16 0.49 -3.88
C LEU A 73 -1.11 0.06 -3.12
N LEU A 74 -1.90 -0.85 -3.70
CA LEU A 74 -3.09 -1.38 -3.04
C LEU A 74 -2.72 -2.10 -1.73
N LYS A 75 -1.72 -2.97 -1.77
CA LYS A 75 -1.21 -3.70 -0.59
C LYS A 75 -0.76 -2.73 0.49
N ALA A 76 -0.03 -1.67 0.14
CA ALA A 76 0.42 -0.63 1.09
C ALA A 76 -0.76 0.01 1.84
N ASN A 77 -1.87 0.26 1.16
CA ASN A 77 -3.05 0.89 1.75
C ASN A 77 -4.01 -0.06 2.49
N THR A 78 -3.85 -1.38 2.34
CA THR A 78 -4.72 -2.35 3.03
C THR A 78 -4.51 -2.30 4.56
N PRO A 79 -5.57 -2.20 5.38
CA PRO A 79 -5.43 -2.25 6.83
C PRO A 79 -4.89 -3.62 7.29
N ILE A 80 -4.16 -3.65 8.40
CA ILE A 80 -3.71 -4.87 9.06
C ILE A 80 -4.35 -5.04 10.44
N THR A 81 -4.56 -6.29 10.84
CA THR A 81 -5.12 -6.71 12.14
C THR A 81 -4.09 -7.35 13.06
N LYS A 82 -2.81 -7.31 12.70
CA LYS A 82 -1.71 -7.89 13.49
C LYS A 82 -1.36 -6.96 14.66
N THR A 83 -0.83 -7.55 15.73
CA THR A 83 -0.38 -6.85 16.94
C THR A 83 1.00 -7.35 17.38
N LEU A 84 1.68 -6.56 18.21
CA LEU A 84 2.96 -6.94 18.81
C LEU A 84 2.71 -7.71 20.11
N ARG A 85 3.46 -8.80 20.30
CA ARG A 85 3.48 -9.57 21.55
C ARG A 85 4.82 -9.33 22.25
N PRO A 86 4.83 -8.84 23.51
CA PRO A 86 6.08 -8.68 24.24
C PRO A 86 6.70 -10.04 24.58
N CYS A 87 8.01 -10.20 24.37
CA CYS A 87 8.78 -11.37 24.78
C CYS A 87 9.70 -11.00 25.96
N ARG A 88 9.19 -11.07 27.19
CA ARG A 88 9.96 -10.66 28.39
C ARG A 88 11.17 -11.57 28.65
N GLU A 89 11.07 -12.84 28.30
CA GLU A 89 12.11 -13.86 28.56
C GLU A 89 13.40 -13.58 27.79
N ASP A 90 13.29 -13.14 26.53
CA ASP A 90 14.43 -12.82 25.65
C ASP A 90 14.84 -11.34 25.73
N SER A 91 14.14 -10.54 26.54
CA SER A 91 14.39 -9.10 26.62
C SER A 91 15.41 -8.75 27.67
N VAL A 92 16.31 -7.82 27.32
CA VAL A 92 17.27 -7.24 28.25
C VAL A 92 16.69 -5.93 28.79
N ASN A 93 16.61 -5.79 30.12
CA ASN A 93 16.09 -4.59 30.80
C ASN A 93 14.71 -4.15 30.30
N PHE A 94 13.76 -5.10 30.17
CA PHE A 94 12.46 -4.89 29.53
C PHE A 94 11.73 -3.62 29.98
N ASP A 95 11.69 -3.35 31.29
CA ASP A 95 10.93 -2.22 31.84
C ASP A 95 11.69 -0.87 31.82
N SER A 96 12.97 -0.84 31.45
CA SER A 96 13.80 0.38 31.48
C SER A 96 14.54 0.71 30.17
N THR A 97 14.62 -0.22 29.22
CA THR A 97 15.24 0.04 27.92
C THR A 97 14.42 1.00 27.07
N GLU A 98 15.09 1.91 26.38
CA GLU A 98 14.49 2.78 25.36
C GLU A 98 14.61 2.18 23.93
N ASN A 99 15.21 1.00 23.81
CA ASN A 99 15.45 0.32 22.54
C ASN A 99 14.44 -0.81 22.35
N VAL A 100 13.95 -0.97 21.11
CA VAL A 100 12.98 -2.01 20.74
C VAL A 100 13.55 -2.85 19.60
N TYR A 101 13.52 -4.17 19.79
CA TYR A 101 13.75 -5.15 18.73
C TYR A 101 12.44 -5.83 18.38
N ILE A 102 12.12 -5.94 17.09
CA ILE A 102 10.87 -6.53 16.61
C ILE A 102 11.19 -7.60 15.58
N GLU A 103 10.70 -8.82 15.82
CA GLU A 103 10.79 -9.93 14.89
C GLU A 103 9.51 -10.03 14.07
N GLY A 104 9.63 -10.07 12.74
CA GLY A 104 8.49 -10.23 11.83
C GLY A 104 8.79 -9.75 10.41
N ASP A 105 7.78 -9.84 9.54
CA ASP A 105 7.83 -9.25 8.21
C ASP A 105 7.85 -7.71 8.33
N ASN A 106 8.85 -7.09 7.70
CA ASN A 106 9.10 -5.66 7.84
C ASN A 106 7.92 -4.78 7.41
N PHE A 107 7.19 -5.19 6.38
CA PHE A 107 6.05 -4.43 5.86
C PHE A 107 4.90 -4.40 6.87
N GLU A 108 4.63 -5.52 7.53
CA GLU A 108 3.62 -5.58 8.58
C GLU A 108 4.05 -4.85 9.85
N VAL A 109 5.31 -5.01 10.27
CA VAL A 109 5.87 -4.32 11.42
C VAL A 109 5.78 -2.80 11.24
N LEU A 110 6.19 -2.28 10.09
CA LEU A 110 6.13 -0.85 9.79
C LEU A 110 4.70 -0.31 9.82
N LYS A 111 3.71 -1.10 9.39
CA LYS A 111 2.30 -0.71 9.52
C LYS A 111 1.85 -0.60 10.96
N ILE A 112 2.25 -1.51 11.84
CA ILE A 112 1.93 -1.42 13.27
C ILE A 112 2.61 -0.20 13.89
N LEU A 113 3.88 0.03 13.57
CA LEU A 113 4.65 1.16 14.10
C LEU A 113 4.11 2.52 13.64
N GLN A 114 3.41 2.57 12.51
CA GLN A 114 2.86 3.81 11.96
C GLN A 114 2.03 4.57 13.00
N GLU A 115 1.17 3.90 13.78
CA GLU A 115 0.31 4.59 14.75
C GLU A 115 1.10 5.29 15.86
N SER A 116 2.16 4.66 16.36
CA SER A 116 2.91 5.14 17.54
C SER A 116 4.08 6.06 17.17
N TYR A 117 4.68 5.87 16.00
CA TYR A 117 5.96 6.47 15.62
C TYR A 117 5.87 7.43 14.41
N LEU A 118 4.67 7.73 13.89
CA LEU A 118 4.50 8.68 12.78
C LEU A 118 5.16 10.02 13.09
N GLY A 119 6.07 10.45 12.21
CA GLY A 119 6.79 11.71 12.34
C GLY A 119 7.81 11.78 13.48
N LYS A 120 8.08 10.67 14.18
CA LYS A 120 9.03 10.62 15.33
C LYS A 120 10.40 10.06 14.97
N ILE A 121 10.56 9.44 13.81
CA ILE A 121 11.82 8.80 13.39
C ILE A 121 12.77 9.85 12.79
N LYS A 122 13.95 9.99 13.39
CA LYS A 122 14.97 10.97 12.95
C LYS A 122 15.80 10.47 11.77
N VAL A 123 16.19 9.20 11.78
CA VAL A 123 17.05 8.58 10.76
C VAL A 123 16.59 7.14 10.53
N ILE A 124 16.59 6.71 9.27
CA ILE A 124 16.33 5.33 8.86
C ILE A 124 17.58 4.82 8.14
N TYR A 125 18.14 3.70 8.58
CA TYR A 125 19.20 2.98 7.90
C TYR A 125 18.68 1.60 7.50
N ILE A 126 18.78 1.26 6.21
CA ILE A 126 18.37 -0.04 5.66
C ILE A 126 19.44 -0.55 4.71
N ASP A 127 19.67 -1.86 4.74
CA ASP A 127 20.54 -2.59 3.81
C ASP A 127 19.69 -3.64 3.08
N PRO A 128 18.86 -3.24 2.10
CA PRO A 128 18.03 -4.18 1.37
C PRO A 128 18.88 -5.00 0.39
N PRO A 129 18.44 -6.19 0.00
CA PRO A 129 19.15 -7.00 -1.00
C PRO A 129 19.28 -6.24 -2.34
N TYR A 130 20.50 -6.22 -2.90
CA TYR A 130 20.85 -5.41 -4.08
C TYR A 130 20.44 -5.96 -5.45
N ASN A 131 19.70 -7.07 -5.46
CA ASN A 131 19.20 -7.70 -6.69
C ASN A 131 20.31 -8.03 -7.73
N THR A 132 21.45 -8.53 -7.26
CA THR A 132 22.62 -8.90 -8.09
C THR A 132 22.52 -10.30 -8.72
N GLY A 133 21.34 -10.92 -8.66
CA GLY A 133 21.05 -12.23 -9.28
C GLY A 133 21.51 -13.47 -8.49
N LYS A 134 22.14 -13.31 -7.31
CA LYS A 134 22.58 -14.44 -6.46
C LYS A 134 21.77 -14.61 -5.17
N ASP A 135 21.05 -13.58 -4.71
CA ASP A 135 20.47 -13.49 -3.36
C ASP A 135 19.03 -12.96 -3.32
N PHE A 136 18.10 -13.52 -4.11
CA PHE A 136 16.68 -13.18 -3.98
C PHE A 136 15.75 -14.40 -3.89
N ILE A 137 14.80 -14.30 -2.94
CA ILE A 137 13.73 -15.28 -2.67
C ILE A 137 12.46 -14.99 -3.50
N TYR A 138 12.38 -13.83 -4.15
CA TYR A 138 11.32 -13.61 -5.15
C TYR A 138 11.70 -14.40 -6.40
N LYS A 139 10.82 -15.30 -6.85
CA LYS A 139 11.04 -16.06 -8.09
C LYS A 139 11.15 -15.08 -9.27
N ASP A 140 12.37 -14.72 -9.60
CA ASP A 140 12.72 -13.88 -10.75
C ASP A 140 12.64 -14.65 -12.08
N THR A 141 12.10 -15.87 -12.05
CA THR A 141 11.74 -16.61 -13.26
C THR A 141 10.38 -16.15 -13.77
N THR A 142 10.38 -15.03 -14.49
CA THR A 142 9.34 -14.71 -15.49
C THR A 142 9.50 -15.52 -16.78
N GLN A 143 10.43 -16.48 -16.81
CA GLN A 143 10.58 -17.46 -17.89
C GLN A 143 9.40 -18.42 -17.89
N ILE A 144 8.29 -17.97 -18.46
CA ILE A 144 7.21 -18.84 -18.91
C ILE A 144 7.69 -19.44 -20.23
N LYS A 145 7.63 -20.77 -20.38
CA LYS A 145 7.94 -21.41 -21.68
C LYS A 145 6.96 -20.86 -22.71
N LYS A 146 7.43 -20.57 -23.93
CA LYS A 146 6.63 -19.98 -25.01
C LYS A 146 5.24 -20.62 -25.16
N ALA A 147 5.16 -21.95 -25.13
CA ALA A 147 3.90 -22.70 -25.20
C ALA A 147 2.91 -22.38 -24.06
N GLU A 148 3.41 -22.24 -22.83
CA GLU A 148 2.58 -21.93 -21.65
C GLU A 148 2.15 -20.45 -21.63
N TYR A 149 2.91 -19.57 -22.30
CA TYR A 149 2.55 -18.18 -22.51
C TYR A 149 1.48 -18.04 -23.61
N GLU A 150 1.60 -18.79 -24.70
CA GLU A 150 0.65 -18.85 -25.82
C GLU A 150 -0.71 -19.42 -25.39
N GLU A 151 -0.72 -20.46 -24.55
CA GLU A 151 -1.93 -21.03 -23.94
C GLU A 151 -2.64 -20.01 -23.03
N LYS A 152 -1.90 -19.28 -22.19
CA LYS A 152 -2.46 -18.22 -21.33
C LYS A 152 -3.03 -17.04 -22.11
N LEU A 153 -2.52 -16.79 -23.31
CA LEU A 153 -3.04 -15.75 -24.22
C LEU A 153 -4.19 -16.24 -25.09
N GLY A 154 -4.56 -17.53 -25.03
CA GLY A 154 -5.57 -18.12 -25.90
C GLY A 154 -5.14 -18.16 -27.37
N ALA A 155 -3.84 -18.09 -27.64
CA ALA A 155 -3.25 -18.12 -28.97
C ALA A 155 -2.73 -19.53 -29.26
N THR A 156 -3.65 -20.49 -29.34
CA THR A 156 -3.39 -21.81 -29.93
C THR A 156 -4.14 -21.88 -31.26
N ASP A 157 -3.42 -22.16 -32.34
CA ASP A 157 -4.01 -22.62 -33.61
C ASP A 157 -4.78 -23.93 -33.43
#